data_AF-A0A8J6ZWF3-F1
#
_entry.id   AF-A0A8J6ZWF3-F1
#
_cell.length_a   1.000
_cell.length_b   1.000
_cell.length_c   1.000
_cell.angle_alpha   90.00
_cell.angle_beta   90.00
_cell.angle_gamma   90.00
#
_symmetry.space_group_name_H-M   'P 1'
#
loop_
_entity.id
_entity.type
_entity.pdbx_description
1 polymer ?
#
loop_
_entity_poly.entity_id
_entity_poly.type
_entity_poly.pdbx_seq_one_letter_code
_entity_poly.pdbx_strand_id
1 'polypeptide(L)'
;MEAVFLSLLVTPVLAHKIQLSGDVAGTWHVEPNHSPQAGETARVWVALTRKGGKILPVSEANCQMAVYSQPRKQKDSPVLQPTVQAISVERYQGIPGADVVFPKTGAYQLELACTPKVESNFKPFQMQYEVIVASGVAASTPAPVTSSQKTEQELPSTQSAKSGNQWFTGAMAISVIIAGLGTFWWMKQRVKVK
;
A
#
# COMPACT_ATOMS: atom_id res chain seq x y z
N MET A 1 -0.79 -44.80 -4.84
CA MET A 1 -0.92 -43.67 -3.89
C MET A 1 -0.36 -42.46 -4.61
N GLU A 2 -1.23 -41.69 -5.26
CA GLU A 2 -0.81 -40.52 -6.03
C GLU A 2 -0.77 -39.32 -5.08
N ALA A 3 0.42 -38.73 -4.92
CA ALA A 3 0.62 -37.55 -4.10
C ALA A 3 0.27 -36.31 -4.93
N VAL A 4 -0.90 -35.71 -4.65
CA VAL A 4 -1.28 -34.42 -5.20
C VAL A 4 -0.45 -33.34 -4.51
N PHE A 5 0.58 -32.83 -5.21
CA PHE A 5 1.37 -31.68 -4.78
C PHE A 5 0.55 -30.39 -4.98
N LEU A 6 -0.05 -29.91 -3.90
CA LEU A 6 -0.71 -28.60 -3.86
C LEU A 6 0.37 -27.51 -3.83
N SER A 7 0.71 -26.96 -4.99
CA SER A 7 1.64 -25.83 -5.10
C SER A 7 0.96 -24.55 -4.60
N LEU A 8 1.35 -24.07 -3.42
CA LEU A 8 0.98 -22.74 -2.93
C LEU A 8 1.58 -21.68 -3.85
N LEU A 9 0.74 -20.97 -4.59
CA LEU A 9 1.12 -19.77 -5.33
C LEU A 9 1.35 -18.63 -4.32
N VAL A 10 2.60 -18.36 -3.99
CA VAL A 10 2.98 -17.19 -3.18
C VAL A 10 2.98 -15.99 -4.12
N THR A 11 1.95 -15.15 -4.04
CA THR A 11 1.95 -13.86 -4.76
C THR A 11 2.99 -12.94 -4.13
N PRO A 12 3.93 -12.35 -4.90
CA PRO A 12 4.86 -11.38 -4.35
C PRO A 12 4.07 -10.16 -3.84
N VAL A 13 4.16 -9.90 -2.54
CA VAL A 13 3.77 -8.61 -1.96
C VAL A 13 4.63 -7.55 -2.63
N LEU A 14 4.01 -6.47 -3.12
CA LEU A 14 4.68 -5.29 -3.68
C LEU A 14 5.70 -4.76 -2.65
N ALA A 15 6.93 -5.23 -2.77
CA ALA A 15 8.00 -4.88 -1.86
C ALA A 15 8.39 -3.43 -2.16
N HIS A 16 8.34 -2.60 -1.12
CA HIS A 16 8.82 -1.22 -1.14
C HIS A 16 10.14 -1.11 -1.91
N LYS A 17 10.16 -0.32 -2.99
CA LYS A 17 11.35 -0.16 -3.82
C LYS A 17 12.32 0.80 -3.12
N ILE A 18 13.43 0.24 -2.64
CA ILE A 18 14.54 1.01 -2.07
C ILE A 18 15.49 1.40 -3.20
N GLN A 19 15.86 2.68 -3.25
CA GLN A 19 16.90 3.19 -4.14
C GLN A 19 18.03 3.81 -3.33
N LEU A 20 19.27 3.60 -3.78
CA LEU A 20 20.47 4.15 -3.16
C LEU A 20 21.07 5.20 -4.08
N SER A 21 21.45 6.34 -3.52
CA SER A 21 22.25 7.35 -4.19
C SER A 21 23.26 7.93 -3.21
N GLY A 22 24.51 7.50 -3.33
CA GLY A 22 25.55 7.80 -2.35
C GLY A 22 25.17 7.32 -0.94
N ASP A 23 25.13 8.25 0.01
CA ASP A 23 24.82 7.97 1.43
C ASP A 23 23.32 8.09 1.77
N VAL A 24 22.46 8.24 0.76
CA VAL A 24 21.00 8.38 0.93
C VAL A 24 20.28 7.19 0.32
N ALA A 25 19.39 6.59 1.10
CA ALA A 25 18.43 5.59 0.67
C ALA A 25 17.03 6.21 0.62
N GLY A 26 16.26 5.92 -0.41
CA GLY A 26 14.87 6.34 -0.54
C GLY A 26 13.96 5.14 -0.72
N THR A 27 12.92 5.07 0.09
CA THR A 27 11.86 4.07 0.00
C THR A 27 10.60 4.74 -0.52
N TRP A 28 10.21 4.41 -1.74
CA TRP A 28 9.02 5.00 -2.36
C TRP A 28 7.74 4.35 -1.87
N HIS A 29 6.68 5.15 -1.78
CA HIS A 29 5.31 4.71 -1.63
C HIS A 29 4.38 5.59 -2.46
N VAL A 30 3.37 4.97 -3.07
CA VAL A 30 2.32 5.65 -3.85
C VAL A 30 0.99 5.09 -3.40
N GLU A 31 0.08 5.95 -2.94
CA GLU A 31 -1.21 5.52 -2.42
C GLU A 31 -2.28 5.44 -3.53
N PRO A 32 -3.21 4.47 -3.45
CA PRO A 32 -3.21 3.31 -2.55
C PRO A 32 -2.29 2.20 -3.09
N ASN A 33 -1.48 1.58 -2.21
CA ASN A 33 -0.78 0.30 -2.46
C ASN A 33 -0.01 0.21 -3.81
N HIS A 34 0.64 1.29 -4.23
CA HIS A 34 1.36 1.42 -5.49
C HIS A 34 0.50 1.21 -6.76
N SER A 35 -0.81 1.35 -6.63
CA SER A 35 -1.78 1.22 -7.72
C SER A 35 -2.70 2.45 -7.79
N PRO A 36 -2.14 3.64 -8.08
CA PRO A 36 -2.94 4.85 -8.24
C PRO A 36 -3.89 4.75 -9.43
N GLN A 37 -4.99 5.50 -9.37
CA GLN A 37 -5.98 5.57 -10.44
C GLN A 37 -5.91 6.92 -11.18
N ALA A 38 -6.10 6.89 -12.49
CA ALA A 38 -6.13 8.11 -13.31
C ALA A 38 -7.32 8.99 -12.92
N GLY A 39 -7.08 10.30 -12.80
CA GLY A 39 -8.09 11.27 -12.38
C GLY A 39 -8.37 11.30 -10.87
N GLU A 40 -7.81 10.38 -10.09
CA GLU A 40 -7.93 10.36 -8.63
C GLU A 40 -6.67 10.91 -7.97
N THR A 41 -6.81 11.48 -6.78
CA THR A 41 -5.65 11.95 -6.00
C THR A 41 -4.94 10.76 -5.38
N ALA A 42 -3.66 10.62 -5.71
CA ALA A 42 -2.73 9.67 -5.14
C ALA A 42 -1.70 10.42 -4.32
N ARG A 43 -1.47 9.99 -3.07
CA ARG A 43 -0.37 10.52 -2.27
C ARG A 43 0.92 9.78 -2.59
N VAL A 44 1.94 10.51 -3.00
CA VAL A 44 3.28 9.99 -3.26
C VAL A 44 4.20 10.46 -2.15
N TRP A 45 4.98 9.56 -1.58
CA TRP A 45 6.01 9.93 -0.60
C TRP A 45 7.24 9.06 -0.68
N VAL A 46 8.36 9.60 -0.21
CA VAL A 46 9.65 8.90 -0.20
C VAL A 46 10.25 9.00 1.18
N ALA A 47 10.34 7.89 1.89
CA ALA A 47 11.08 7.83 3.13
C ALA A 47 12.58 7.90 2.83
N LEU A 48 13.16 9.08 2.99
CA LEU A 48 14.59 9.31 2.83
C LEU A 48 15.33 9.00 4.13
N THR A 49 16.38 8.19 4.04
CA THR A 49 17.25 7.86 5.16
C THR A 49 18.70 7.98 4.77
N ARG A 50 19.55 8.37 5.73
CA ARG A 50 21.00 8.35 5.62
C ARG A 50 21.56 7.06 6.19
N LYS A 51 22.87 6.83 5.98
CA LYS A 51 23.63 5.77 6.65
C LYS A 51 23.30 5.70 8.15
N GLY A 52 23.01 4.49 8.63
CA GLY A 52 22.55 4.25 10.00
C GLY A 52 21.04 4.42 10.21
N GLY A 53 20.25 4.60 9.13
CA GLY A 53 18.78 4.65 9.18
C GLY A 53 18.21 5.97 9.70
N LYS A 54 19.03 7.02 9.79
CA LYS A 54 18.58 8.35 10.23
C LYS A 54 17.71 8.97 9.14
N ILE A 55 16.52 9.46 9.50
CA ILE A 55 15.63 10.14 8.55
C ILE A 55 16.32 11.40 8.00
N LEU A 56 16.19 11.64 6.69
CA LEU A 56 16.57 12.89 6.04
C LEU A 56 15.30 13.71 5.76
N PRO A 57 14.98 14.72 6.59
CA PRO A 57 13.76 15.50 6.44
C PRO A 57 13.89 16.60 5.36
N VAL A 58 12.75 17.05 4.82
CA VAL A 58 12.64 18.19 3.89
C VAL A 58 13.15 19.50 4.53
N SER A 59 13.21 19.60 5.86
CA SER A 59 13.85 20.75 6.51
C SER A 59 15.35 20.86 6.21
N GLU A 60 16.02 19.75 5.86
CA GLU A 60 17.45 19.69 5.53
C GLU A 60 17.74 19.64 4.03
N ALA A 61 16.72 19.46 3.19
CA ALA A 61 16.84 19.26 1.75
C ALA A 61 15.92 20.18 0.94
N ASN A 62 16.38 20.65 -0.21
CA ASN A 62 15.53 21.23 -1.25
C ASN A 62 15.19 20.12 -2.23
N CYS A 63 13.95 19.62 -2.20
CA CYS A 63 13.49 18.53 -3.05
C CYS A 63 12.45 19.00 -4.06
N GLN A 64 12.54 18.48 -5.28
CA GLN A 64 11.57 18.68 -6.34
C GLN A 64 11.11 17.33 -6.88
N MET A 65 9.82 17.23 -7.19
CA MET A 65 9.23 16.04 -7.77
C MET A 65 8.74 16.33 -9.19
N ALA A 66 9.04 15.41 -10.09
CA ALA A 66 8.62 15.45 -11.47
C ALA A 66 8.00 14.11 -11.87
N VAL A 67 6.97 14.16 -12.70
CA VAL A 67 6.27 12.97 -13.22
C VAL A 67 6.38 12.98 -14.73
N TYR A 68 6.86 11.88 -15.31
CA TYR A 68 7.01 11.71 -16.75
C TYR A 68 6.15 10.54 -17.22
N SER A 69 5.44 10.70 -18.34
CA SER A 69 4.81 9.57 -19.01
C SER A 69 5.88 8.64 -19.60
N GLN A 70 5.62 7.33 -19.59
CA GLN A 70 6.46 6.35 -20.27
C GLN A 70 5.87 5.93 -21.63
N PRO A 71 6.71 5.64 -22.65
CA PRO A 71 8.17 5.68 -22.61
C PRO A 71 8.74 7.11 -22.60
N ARG A 72 9.73 7.37 -21.75
CA ARG A 72 10.41 8.68 -21.65
C ARG A 72 11.56 8.80 -22.64
N LYS A 73 11.62 9.91 -23.38
CA LYS A 73 12.81 10.34 -24.15
C LYS A 73 13.62 11.35 -23.34
N GLN A 74 14.90 11.48 -23.66
CA GLN A 74 15.86 12.29 -22.89
C GLN A 74 15.50 13.79 -22.80
N LYS A 75 14.69 14.31 -23.73
CA LYS A 75 14.26 15.71 -23.78
C LYS A 75 12.79 15.91 -23.42
N ASP A 76 12.11 14.87 -22.95
CA ASP A 76 10.71 15.00 -22.56
C ASP A 76 10.59 15.87 -21.32
N SER A 77 9.64 16.80 -21.37
CA SER A 77 9.26 17.59 -20.20
C SER A 77 8.35 16.76 -19.29
N PRO A 78 8.36 17.02 -17.97
CA PRO A 78 7.45 16.35 -17.08
C PRO A 78 6.01 16.72 -17.40
N VAL A 79 5.12 15.73 -17.30
CA VAL A 79 3.66 15.93 -17.44
C VAL A 79 3.05 16.54 -16.18
N LEU A 80 3.70 16.36 -15.01
CA LEU A 80 3.32 16.99 -13.74
C LEU A 80 4.57 17.39 -12.95
N GLN A 81 4.50 18.49 -12.22
CA GLN A 81 5.52 18.96 -11.27
C GLN A 81 4.86 19.28 -9.92
N PRO A 82 4.44 18.25 -9.16
CA PRO A 82 3.74 18.46 -7.91
C PRO A 82 4.65 19.11 -6.86
N THR A 83 4.10 20.02 -6.06
CA THR A 83 4.86 20.70 -5.00
C THR A 83 5.18 19.71 -3.88
N VAL A 84 6.47 19.52 -3.62
CA VAL A 84 6.95 18.70 -2.50
C VAL A 84 6.68 19.41 -1.19
N GLN A 85 6.08 18.69 -0.24
CA GLN A 85 5.79 19.13 1.11
C GLN A 85 6.39 18.16 2.12
N ALA A 86 6.64 18.65 3.33
CA ALA A 86 7.01 17.80 4.44
C ALA A 86 5.75 17.10 4.97
N ILE A 87 5.75 15.77 4.96
CA ILE A 87 4.66 14.98 5.53
C ILE A 87 5.16 14.05 6.64
N SER A 88 4.24 13.60 7.48
CA SER A 88 4.50 12.58 8.50
C SER A 88 3.51 11.43 8.31
N VAL A 89 4.04 10.23 8.04
CA VAL A 89 3.27 9.01 7.78
C VAL A 89 3.97 7.84 8.43
N GLU A 90 3.19 6.90 8.94
CA GLU A 90 3.70 5.77 9.72
C GLU A 90 4.67 6.22 10.85
N ARG A 91 5.94 5.85 10.73
CA ARG A 91 7.05 6.18 11.64
C ARG A 91 7.96 7.30 11.10
N TYR A 92 7.72 7.76 9.88
CA TYR A 92 8.54 8.77 9.21
C TYR A 92 7.99 10.17 9.46
N GLN A 93 8.88 11.12 9.73
CA GLN A 93 8.52 12.50 10.02
C GLN A 93 9.25 13.46 9.09
N GLY A 94 8.51 14.44 8.57
CA GLY A 94 9.06 15.50 7.72
C GLY A 94 9.67 14.99 6.41
N ILE A 95 9.22 13.85 5.90
CA ILE A 95 9.72 13.27 4.64
C ILE A 95 9.08 13.96 3.43
N PRO A 96 9.71 13.93 2.24
CA PRO A 96 9.11 14.49 1.04
C PRO A 96 7.86 13.69 0.64
N GLY A 97 6.76 14.40 0.47
CA GLY A 97 5.53 13.89 -0.11
C GLY A 97 4.81 14.93 -0.96
N ALA A 98 3.93 14.46 -1.82
CA ALA A 98 3.08 15.31 -2.65
C ALA A 98 1.79 14.58 -3.04
N ASP A 99 0.72 15.33 -3.23
CA ASP A 99 -0.51 14.82 -3.83
C ASP A 99 -0.42 14.95 -5.36
N VAL A 100 -0.75 13.87 -6.07
CA VAL A 100 -0.60 13.74 -7.52
C VAL A 100 -1.91 13.24 -8.11
N VAL A 101 -2.40 13.92 -9.15
CA VAL A 101 -3.53 13.44 -9.97
C VAL A 101 -2.99 13.06 -11.34
N PHE A 102 -2.87 11.75 -11.60
CA PHE A 102 -2.37 11.26 -12.88
C PHE A 102 -3.41 11.51 -13.97
N PRO A 103 -3.06 12.14 -15.12
CA PRO A 103 -4.05 12.59 -16.08
C PRO A 103 -4.70 11.46 -16.88
N LYS A 104 -3.98 10.34 -17.08
CA LYS A 104 -4.40 9.20 -17.90
C LYS A 104 -3.85 7.90 -17.34
N THR A 105 -4.45 6.79 -17.73
CA THR A 105 -3.91 5.45 -17.46
C THR A 105 -2.59 5.23 -18.18
N GLY A 106 -1.76 4.33 -17.64
CA GLY A 106 -0.48 3.96 -18.25
C GLY A 106 0.69 4.00 -17.29
N ALA A 107 1.89 3.80 -17.83
CA ALA A 107 3.13 3.81 -17.06
C ALA A 107 3.68 5.23 -16.92
N TYR A 108 4.14 5.57 -15.71
CA TYR A 108 4.81 6.83 -15.40
C TYR A 108 6.09 6.57 -14.63
N GLN A 109 7.03 7.51 -14.77
CA GLN A 109 8.21 7.59 -13.93
C GLN A 109 8.09 8.81 -13.03
N LEU A 110 8.05 8.56 -11.72
CA LEU A 110 8.22 9.56 -10.68
C LEU A 110 9.71 9.79 -10.48
N GLU A 111 10.10 11.04 -10.33
CA GLU A 111 11.47 11.46 -10.11
C GLU A 111 11.51 12.41 -8.93
N LEU A 112 12.37 12.12 -7.95
CA LEU A 112 12.66 13.02 -6.83
C LEU A 112 14.13 13.43 -6.93
N ALA A 113 14.38 14.73 -7.10
CA ALA A 113 15.70 15.32 -7.07
C ALA A 113 15.84 16.19 -5.82
N CYS A 114 16.94 16.02 -5.08
CA CYS A 114 17.19 16.77 -3.86
C CYS A 114 18.61 17.32 -3.80
N THR A 115 18.75 18.53 -3.26
CA THR A 115 20.03 19.14 -2.89
C THR A 115 20.04 19.45 -1.39
N PRO A 116 21.21 19.45 -0.73
CA PRO A 116 21.30 19.90 0.65
C PRO A 116 20.95 21.40 0.76
N LYS A 117 20.28 21.80 1.84
CA LYS A 117 20.10 23.23 2.18
C LYS A 117 21.33 23.85 2.81
N VAL A 118 22.12 23.04 3.51
CA VAL A 118 23.41 23.42 4.10
C VAL A 118 24.47 22.55 3.46
N GLU A 119 25.43 23.17 2.78
CA GLU A 119 26.53 22.45 2.15
C GLU A 119 27.26 21.57 3.18
N SER A 120 27.62 20.34 2.77
CA SER A 120 28.21 19.24 3.58
C SER A 120 27.25 18.24 4.25
N ASN A 121 25.93 18.45 4.27
CA ASN A 121 25.00 17.49 4.88
C ASN A 121 24.83 16.19 4.08
N PHE A 122 24.83 16.25 2.76
CA PHE A 122 24.84 15.09 1.84
C PHE A 122 25.09 15.61 0.41
N LYS A 123 25.43 14.72 -0.54
CA LYS A 123 25.59 15.10 -1.95
C LYS A 123 24.24 15.21 -2.65
N PRO A 124 24.03 16.12 -3.63
CA PRO A 124 22.86 16.12 -4.48
C PRO A 124 22.57 14.73 -5.06
N PHE A 125 21.30 14.36 -5.12
CA PHE A 125 20.89 13.05 -5.61
C PHE A 125 19.55 13.11 -6.36
N GLN A 126 19.30 12.04 -7.12
CA GLN A 126 18.06 11.81 -7.84
C GLN A 126 17.64 10.34 -7.69
N MET A 127 16.35 10.12 -7.52
CA MET A 127 15.72 8.79 -7.39
C MET A 127 14.52 8.71 -8.33
N GLN A 128 14.23 7.52 -8.84
CA GLN A 128 13.21 7.29 -9.86
C GLN A 128 12.36 6.05 -9.56
N TYR A 129 11.05 6.21 -9.50
CA TYR A 129 10.10 5.11 -9.28
C TYR A 129 9.16 4.97 -10.47
N GLU A 130 9.01 3.76 -10.98
CA GLU A 130 8.05 3.46 -12.04
C GLU A 130 6.74 3.01 -11.39
N VAL A 131 5.63 3.60 -11.85
CA VAL A 131 4.29 3.28 -11.36
C VAL A 131 3.35 3.05 -12.54
N ILE A 132 2.47 2.06 -12.40
CA ILE A 132 1.40 1.80 -13.36
C ILE A 132 0.12 2.40 -12.81
N VAL A 133 -0.50 3.28 -13.60
CA VAL A 133 -1.75 3.97 -13.26
C VAL A 133 -2.93 3.23 -13.91
N ALA A 134 -3.84 2.77 -13.07
CA ALA A 134 -5.07 2.08 -13.49
C ALA A 134 -6.18 3.08 -13.87
N SER A 135 -7.23 2.60 -14.52
CA SER A 135 -8.43 3.40 -14.80
C SER A 135 -9.11 3.82 -13.50
N GLY A 136 -9.40 5.12 -13.36
CA GLY A 136 -10.24 5.65 -12.29
C GLY A 136 -11.73 5.38 -12.51
N VAL A 137 -12.53 5.59 -11.45
CA VAL A 137 -13.97 5.25 -11.45
C VAL A 137 -14.84 6.22 -12.30
N ALA A 138 -14.29 7.22 -12.98
CA ALA A 138 -15.09 8.19 -13.76
C ALA A 138 -14.75 8.22 -15.27
N ALA A 139 -15.29 7.25 -16.02
CA ALA A 139 -15.95 7.42 -17.33
C ALA A 139 -16.49 6.07 -17.87
N SER A 140 -17.18 5.28 -17.04
CA SER A 140 -18.29 4.48 -17.57
C SER A 140 -19.46 5.43 -17.79
N THR A 141 -19.48 6.06 -18.97
CA THR A 141 -20.72 6.56 -19.54
C THR A 141 -21.74 5.42 -19.44
N PRO A 142 -22.90 5.60 -18.76
CA PRO A 142 -23.96 4.63 -18.88
C PRO A 142 -24.29 4.54 -20.37
N ALA A 143 -24.13 3.36 -20.96
CA ALA A 143 -24.71 3.09 -22.27
C ALA A 143 -26.17 3.56 -22.26
N PRO A 144 -26.71 4.14 -23.35
CA PRO A 144 -28.12 4.49 -23.39
C PRO A 144 -28.91 3.21 -23.16
N VAL A 145 -29.49 3.07 -21.96
CA VAL A 145 -30.48 2.05 -21.69
C VAL A 145 -31.72 2.45 -22.46
N THR A 146 -31.86 1.85 -23.64
CA THR A 146 -33.14 1.79 -24.35
C THR A 146 -34.16 1.18 -23.40
N SER A 147 -35.01 2.06 -22.86
CA SER A 147 -36.24 1.71 -22.18
C SER A 147 -37.11 0.94 -23.16
N SER A 148 -37.21 -0.37 -22.96
CA SER A 148 -38.30 -1.19 -23.46
C SER A 148 -39.04 -1.76 -22.27
N GLN A 149 -39.96 -0.96 -21.73
CA GLN A 149 -41.09 -1.48 -20.96
C GLN A 149 -41.90 -2.41 -21.87
N LYS A 150 -41.98 -3.70 -21.49
CA LYS A 150 -43.10 -4.56 -21.85
C LYS A 150 -43.78 -5.02 -20.56
N THR A 151 -44.96 -4.46 -20.34
CA THR A 151 -45.90 -4.81 -19.28
C THR A 151 -46.70 -6.07 -19.67
N GLU A 152 -47.34 -6.65 -18.65
CA GLU A 152 -48.37 -7.72 -18.60
C GLU A 152 -47.87 -9.18 -18.45
N GLN A 153 -48.32 -10.01 -17.50
CA GLN A 153 -49.34 -9.87 -16.44
C GLN A 153 -49.16 -11.01 -15.38
N GLU A 154 -49.58 -10.70 -14.14
CA GLU A 154 -49.82 -11.46 -12.89
C GLU A 154 -50.64 -12.78 -13.04
N LEU A 155 -50.74 -13.81 -12.16
CA LEU A 155 -50.71 -14.02 -10.68
C LEU A 155 -50.91 -15.56 -10.41
N PRO A 156 -51.12 -16.11 -9.18
CA PRO A 156 -50.28 -16.27 -7.97
C PRO A 156 -49.93 -17.73 -7.63
N SER A 157 -49.01 -17.94 -6.68
CA SER A 157 -49.36 -18.71 -5.47
C SER A 157 -48.46 -18.33 -4.29
N THR A 158 -49.08 -18.33 -3.12
CA THR A 158 -48.73 -17.57 -1.93
C THR A 158 -48.03 -18.43 -0.88
N GLN A 159 -47.26 -17.76 -0.02
CA GLN A 159 -46.99 -18.06 1.41
C GLN A 159 -46.04 -19.22 1.75
N SER A 160 -44.98 -18.90 2.50
CA SER A 160 -45.07 -19.00 3.97
C SER A 160 -43.82 -18.45 4.67
N ALA A 161 -44.03 -17.49 5.57
CA ALA A 161 -43.07 -17.14 6.62
C ALA A 161 -43.26 -18.10 7.81
N LYS A 162 -42.17 -18.70 8.31
CA LYS A 162 -42.10 -19.34 9.64
C LYS A 162 -40.62 -19.38 10.04
N SER A 163 -40.14 -18.56 10.98
CA SER A 163 -40.28 -18.73 12.43
C SER A 163 -40.04 -20.18 12.87
N GLY A 164 -38.91 -20.45 13.53
CA GLY A 164 -38.73 -21.70 14.24
C GLY A 164 -37.28 -22.08 14.52
N ASN A 165 -36.79 -21.68 15.70
CA ASN A 165 -35.70 -22.33 16.40
C ASN A 165 -36.02 -23.82 16.55
N GLN A 166 -35.14 -24.76 16.15
CA GLN A 166 -34.99 -26.05 16.85
C GLN A 166 -33.91 -27.00 16.30
N TRP A 167 -32.84 -27.08 17.09
CA TRP A 167 -32.12 -28.28 17.60
C TRP A 167 -31.82 -29.44 16.64
N PHE A 168 -30.55 -29.55 16.23
CA PHE A 168 -29.90 -30.86 16.10
C PHE A 168 -28.89 -31.05 17.23
N THR A 169 -29.34 -31.78 18.24
CA THR A 169 -28.52 -32.43 19.26
C THR A 169 -27.84 -33.65 18.65
N GLY A 170 -26.51 -33.64 18.61
CA GLY A 170 -25.68 -34.84 18.56
C GLY A 170 -24.68 -34.74 19.69
N ALA A 171 -24.95 -35.44 20.79
CA ALA A 171 -24.21 -35.38 22.03
C ALA A 171 -23.22 -36.55 22.16
N MET A 172 -22.23 -36.32 23.05
CA MET A 172 -21.36 -37.29 23.73
C MET A 172 -20.17 -37.83 22.89
N ALA A 173 -18.95 -37.98 23.39
CA ALA A 173 -18.53 -38.15 24.78
C ALA A 173 -17.08 -37.70 25.03
N ILE A 174 -16.86 -37.38 26.30
CA ILE A 174 -15.64 -37.00 27.01
C ILE A 174 -14.60 -38.13 27.02
N SER A 175 -13.30 -37.78 27.01
CA SER A 175 -12.30 -38.50 27.79
C SER A 175 -11.17 -37.57 28.25
N VAL A 176 -10.67 -37.91 29.43
CA VAL A 176 -10.02 -37.11 30.46
C VAL A 176 -8.51 -37.41 30.50
N ILE A 177 -7.71 -36.34 30.65
CA ILE A 177 -6.44 -36.18 31.39
C ILE A 177 -5.35 -37.28 31.29
N ILE A 178 -4.17 -36.87 30.81
CA ILE A 178 -2.86 -37.24 31.38
C ILE A 178 -1.99 -35.95 31.38
N ALA A 179 -1.89 -35.26 32.52
CA ALA A 179 -0.70 -35.20 33.38
C ALA A 179 0.61 -34.82 32.66
N GLY A 180 0.96 -33.54 32.76
CA GLY A 180 2.29 -32.99 32.51
C GLY A 180 2.61 -31.93 33.56
N LEU A 181 2.93 -32.40 34.77
CA LEU A 181 3.56 -31.62 35.84
C LEU A 181 4.95 -31.19 35.37
N GLY A 182 5.26 -29.89 35.40
CA GLY A 182 6.62 -29.41 35.11
C GLY A 182 6.76 -27.89 35.15
N THR A 183 7.22 -27.40 36.31
CA THR A 183 8.00 -26.16 36.49
C THR A 183 7.32 -24.79 36.29
N PHE A 184 6.21 -24.58 36.99
CA PHE A 184 5.92 -23.27 37.60
C PHE A 184 6.80 -23.08 38.85
N TRP A 185 8.13 -22.94 38.67
CA TRP A 185 9.07 -22.65 39.77
C TRP A 185 10.31 -21.91 39.25
N TRP A 186 10.14 -20.70 38.70
CA TRP A 186 11.22 -19.71 38.74
C TRP A 186 10.71 -18.28 38.59
N MET A 187 9.78 -17.90 39.45
CA MET A 187 9.62 -16.48 39.78
C MET A 187 10.26 -16.28 41.15
N LYS A 188 11.19 -15.31 41.23
CA LYS A 188 11.72 -14.71 42.47
C LYS A 188 12.57 -15.61 43.39
N GLN A 189 13.88 -15.59 43.16
CA GLN A 189 14.83 -15.24 44.23
C GLN A 189 15.67 -14.06 43.72
N ARG A 190 15.42 -12.83 44.18
CA ARG A 190 15.77 -12.26 45.49
C ARG A 190 17.29 -12.12 45.64
N VAL A 191 17.69 -10.85 45.65
CA VAL A 191 18.56 -10.24 46.68
C VAL A 191 20.07 -10.31 46.41
N LYS A 192 20.59 -9.11 46.07
CA LYS A 192 21.86 -8.51 46.52
C LYS A 192 22.72 -9.37 47.46
N VAL A 193 23.90 -9.76 46.99
CA VAL A 193 25.18 -9.91 47.72
C VAL A 193 26.24 -9.89 46.61
N LYS A 194 27.32 -9.11 46.54
CA LYS A 194 28.10 -8.30 47.48
C LYS A 194 28.71 -7.13 46.69
#